data_AF-A0A952YLB9-F1
#
_entry.id   AF-A0A952YLB9-F1
#
_cell.length_a   1.000
_cell.length_b   1.000
_cell.length_c   1.000
_cell.angle_alpha   90.00
_cell.angle_beta   90.00
_cell.angle_gamma   90.00
#
_symmetry.space_group_name_H-M   'P 1'
#
loop_
_entity.id
_entity.type
_entity.pdbx_description
1 polymer ?
#
loop_
_entity_poly.entity_id
_entity_poly.type
_entity_poly.pdbx_seq_one_letter_code
_entity_poly.pdbx_strand_id
1 'polypeptide(L)'
;MNTRPSTTPPPTDAIEASGNSLPPLRHKTVLVIDLVESVRLMAANEAQVVSHWRSFVQFATSEVLPERGGRLVKSLGDGLLAEFEHPSQAVRAALALHRHFDAANRQLPAAEQMYLRAGINATQLYVDDVDVYGHGVNLAARVADLAAPGETVVTASVYDALVIGVDADVQDRGESYLKHWPEPVRTWSVTPVNEHTPVVRLPTPAESASDFRPGVAVVPFETRTHAQEHFVIGELIADGVITQLSRSQDLRVISRLSTSAFRGRGSTPAEIGQRLEASYTLSGSYVSFGDKVVITAELSDNRRNEVVWADRLSGDTLDLLQAESELITRLSEATASAVLHHLVQRTLVQPVPQLESNALMLGGITLMHRSTPRDLKRSHELLEAVVDRHKRVATPWAWLAKWHIMQVVQGLAADPSREFREAIGVADRALDLEPSSSLAMAIKGHALCHLGADVDLSRQLLVQSTEINPNDAMAWLYLSVWSTLWGVPDDSVAEAETALRLSPLDPQKYYFEMMLANCYLATHRLSDAIRLGQASMKKNRFHAPTIRAVLIAQFESGDLTGARGSFDMLRQVQPDLTIAKYRSTGGDSPMRKRAVHAFSALGMPDS
;
A
#
# COMPACT_ATOMS: atom_id res chain seq x y z
N MET A 1 59.50 56.52 -13.69
CA MET A 1 58.20 57.22 -13.75
C MET A 1 57.24 56.45 -12.83
N ASN A 2 57.04 57.03 -11.65
CA ASN A 2 56.06 56.80 -10.59
C ASN A 2 55.38 55.44 -10.39
N THR A 3 55.85 54.79 -9.33
CA THR A 3 55.08 53.95 -8.39
C THR A 3 53.91 54.75 -7.79
N ARG A 4 52.72 54.14 -7.70
CA ARG A 4 51.56 54.68 -6.96
C ARG A 4 51.37 53.94 -5.63
N PRO A 5 50.88 54.62 -4.58
CA PRO A 5 50.96 54.16 -3.19
C PRO A 5 49.66 53.49 -2.71
N SER A 6 49.81 52.78 -1.59
CA SER A 6 48.76 52.17 -0.77
C SER A 6 47.80 53.20 -0.17
N THR A 7 46.51 52.85 -0.09
CA THR A 7 45.55 53.46 0.84
C THR A 7 44.71 52.37 1.49
N THR A 8 44.97 52.16 2.77
CA THR A 8 44.21 51.40 3.76
C THR A 8 42.75 51.88 3.85
N PRO A 9 41.76 50.99 4.06
CA PRO A 9 40.40 51.42 4.41
C PRO A 9 40.36 51.97 5.86
N PRO A 10 39.37 52.83 6.19
CA PRO A 10 39.27 53.51 7.48
C PRO A 10 38.90 52.53 8.61
N PRO A 11 39.09 52.93 9.89
CA PRO A 11 38.92 52.03 11.01
C PRO A 11 37.45 51.67 11.23
N THR A 12 37.22 50.40 11.57
CA THR A 12 36.04 49.92 12.25
C THR A 12 35.85 50.69 13.55
N ASP A 13 34.98 51.70 13.53
CA ASP A 13 34.43 52.25 14.76
C ASP A 13 33.58 51.16 15.41
N ALA A 14 34.12 50.66 16.52
CA ALA A 14 33.39 49.92 17.51
C ALA A 14 32.23 50.79 18.01
N ILE A 15 31.01 50.46 17.58
CA ILE A 15 29.85 50.70 18.44
C ILE A 15 29.95 49.65 19.53
N GLU A 16 30.50 50.08 20.66
CA GLU A 16 30.48 49.33 21.90
C GLU A 16 29.07 48.85 22.22
N ALA A 17 29.00 47.56 22.51
CA ALA A 17 27.84 46.85 22.97
C ALA A 17 27.25 47.52 24.22
N SER A 18 26.09 48.13 24.04
CA SER A 18 25.10 48.33 25.10
C SER A 18 23.80 47.64 24.70
N GLY A 19 23.67 46.38 25.12
CA GLY A 19 22.41 45.83 25.62
C GLY A 19 21.23 45.59 24.68
N ASN A 20 21.41 45.36 23.38
CA ASN A 20 20.30 44.90 22.53
C ASN A 20 20.74 43.93 21.42
N SER A 21 21.18 42.74 21.83
CA SER A 21 21.30 41.62 20.88
C SER A 21 19.91 41.21 20.40
N LEU A 22 19.73 41.03 19.09
CA LEU A 22 18.48 40.51 18.54
C LEU A 22 18.10 39.20 19.23
N PRO A 23 16.82 38.98 19.57
CA PRO A 23 16.36 37.70 20.11
C PRO A 23 16.77 36.53 19.20
N PRO A 24 16.88 35.30 19.71
CA PRO A 24 17.19 34.15 18.87
C PRO A 24 16.09 33.91 17.84
N LEU A 25 16.51 33.57 16.62
CA LEU A 25 15.61 33.14 15.57
C LEU A 25 15.15 31.70 15.84
N ARG A 26 13.84 31.48 15.97
CA ARG A 26 13.23 30.16 16.23
C ARG A 26 12.09 29.92 15.27
N HIS A 27 11.90 28.66 14.87
CA HIS A 27 10.72 28.27 14.09
C HIS A 27 9.52 28.12 15.03
N LYS A 28 8.49 28.93 14.83
CA LYS A 28 7.28 28.95 15.67
C LYS A 28 6.03 28.99 14.82
N THR A 29 4.93 28.54 15.41
CA THR A 29 3.58 28.78 14.88
C THR A 29 2.93 29.90 15.66
N VAL A 30 2.39 30.88 14.95
CA VAL A 30 1.67 32.00 15.52
C VAL A 30 0.19 31.90 15.19
N LEU A 31 -0.64 32.00 16.22
CA LEU A 31 -2.08 32.11 16.14
C LEU A 31 -2.47 33.55 16.47
N VAL A 32 -3.19 34.19 15.55
CA VAL A 32 -3.90 35.43 15.79
C VAL A 32 -5.40 35.12 15.81
N ILE A 33 -6.09 35.54 16.86
CA ILE A 33 -7.55 35.44 16.97
C ILE A 33 -8.12 36.81 17.30
N ASP A 34 -9.27 37.11 16.72
CA ASP A 34 -9.90 38.43 16.79
C ASP A 34 -11.43 38.31 16.92
N LEU A 35 -12.05 39.24 17.64
CA LEU A 35 -13.50 39.29 17.81
C LEU A 35 -14.15 40.05 16.64
N VAL A 36 -15.02 39.37 15.90
CA VAL A 36 -15.71 39.94 14.75
C VAL A 36 -16.68 41.03 15.18
N GLU A 37 -16.63 42.18 14.48
CA GLU A 37 -17.51 43.33 14.70
C GLU A 37 -17.53 43.87 16.15
N SER A 38 -16.40 43.76 16.86
CA SER A 38 -16.24 44.21 18.24
C SER A 38 -16.79 45.61 18.51
N VAL A 39 -16.51 46.59 17.64
CA VAL A 39 -17.00 47.98 17.75
C VAL A 39 -18.52 48.04 17.75
N ARG A 40 -19.20 47.29 16.87
CA ARG A 40 -20.66 47.24 16.79
C ARG A 40 -21.24 46.58 18.05
N LEU A 41 -20.65 45.47 18.49
CA LEU A 41 -21.07 44.76 19.69
C LEU A 41 -20.93 45.64 20.94
N MET A 42 -19.81 46.36 21.07
CA MET A 42 -19.57 47.31 22.17
C MET A 42 -20.59 48.45 22.16
N ALA A 43 -20.94 48.99 20.98
CA ALA A 43 -21.96 50.04 20.87
C ALA A 43 -23.37 49.55 21.27
N ALA A 44 -23.66 48.25 21.10
CA ALA A 44 -24.93 47.66 21.48
C ALA A 44 -25.03 47.38 23.00
N ASN A 45 -24.00 46.79 23.60
CA ASN A 45 -23.96 46.51 25.04
C ASN A 45 -22.52 46.30 25.56
N GLU A 46 -21.82 47.40 25.79
CA GLU A 46 -20.40 47.43 26.21
C GLU A 46 -20.11 46.55 27.43
N ALA A 47 -20.91 46.66 28.50
CA ALA A 47 -20.67 45.94 29.74
C ALA A 47 -20.73 44.41 29.56
N GLN A 48 -21.69 43.93 28.76
CA GLN A 48 -21.84 42.49 28.48
C GLN A 48 -20.70 41.96 27.63
N VAL A 49 -20.31 42.68 26.58
CA VAL A 49 -19.21 42.29 25.69
C VAL A 49 -17.88 42.25 26.44
N VAL A 50 -17.59 43.25 27.29
CA VAL A 50 -16.40 43.25 28.14
C VAL A 50 -16.41 42.06 29.11
N SER A 51 -17.56 41.73 29.70
CA SER A 51 -17.68 40.58 30.61
C SER A 51 -17.41 39.25 29.88
N HIS A 52 -18.04 39.04 28.73
CA HIS A 52 -17.85 37.84 27.91
C HIS A 52 -16.42 37.72 27.38
N TRP A 53 -15.81 38.83 26.95
CA TRP A 53 -14.42 38.84 26.48
C TRP A 53 -13.45 38.50 27.60
N ARG A 54 -13.63 39.05 28.80
CA ARG A 54 -12.78 38.68 29.96
C ARG A 54 -12.89 37.21 30.33
N SER A 55 -14.10 36.64 30.28
CA SER A 55 -14.32 35.20 30.46
C SER A 55 -13.60 34.37 29.39
N PHE A 56 -13.65 34.80 28.13
CA PHE A 56 -12.95 34.16 27.03
C PHE A 56 -11.43 34.18 27.22
N VAL A 57 -10.84 35.33 27.57
CA VAL A 57 -9.39 35.44 27.80
C VAL A 57 -8.95 34.57 28.98
N GLN A 58 -9.76 34.49 30.03
CA GLN A 58 -9.52 33.57 31.14
C GLN A 58 -9.54 32.12 30.66
N PHE A 59 -10.59 31.68 29.97
CA PHE A 59 -10.70 30.33 29.39
C PHE A 59 -9.51 29.99 28.47
N ALA A 60 -9.11 30.92 27.62
CA ALA A 60 -7.97 30.73 26.72
C ALA A 60 -6.67 30.50 27.50
N THR A 61 -6.42 31.29 28.55
CA THR A 61 -5.15 31.29 29.29
C THR A 61 -5.07 30.22 30.38
N SER A 62 -6.18 29.84 31.01
CA SER A 62 -6.21 28.83 32.07
C SER A 62 -6.42 27.41 31.57
N GLU A 63 -7.08 27.23 30.41
CA GLU A 63 -7.46 25.91 29.91
C GLU A 63 -6.84 25.62 28.54
N VAL A 64 -7.19 26.40 27.51
CA VAL A 64 -6.92 25.99 26.13
C VAL A 64 -5.44 26.02 25.77
N LEU A 65 -4.75 27.12 26.09
CA LEU A 65 -3.34 27.29 25.74
C LEU A 65 -2.42 26.34 26.52
N PRO A 66 -2.51 26.20 27.87
CA PRO A 66 -1.66 25.28 28.62
C PRO A 66 -1.80 23.81 28.20
N GLU A 67 -3.03 23.33 27.97
CA GLU A 67 -3.28 21.96 27.52
C GLU A 67 -2.62 21.62 26.18
N ARG A 68 -2.44 22.62 25.32
CA ARG A 68 -1.97 22.46 23.93
C ARG A 68 -0.55 22.96 23.75
N GLY A 69 0.17 23.25 24.84
CA GLY A 69 1.54 23.76 24.80
C GLY A 69 1.66 25.13 24.13
N GLY A 70 0.61 25.94 24.19
CA GLY A 70 0.58 27.31 23.70
C GLY A 70 1.01 28.31 24.76
N ARG A 71 1.71 29.36 24.35
CA ARG A 71 2.04 30.51 25.20
C ARG A 71 1.30 31.75 24.69
N LEU A 72 0.56 32.42 25.57
CA LEU A 72 0.03 33.74 25.25
C LEU A 72 1.19 34.73 25.17
N VAL A 73 1.32 35.43 24.04
CA VAL A 73 2.32 36.48 23.86
C VAL A 73 1.78 37.81 24.37
N LYS A 74 0.63 38.25 23.81
CA LYS A 74 -0.04 39.49 24.23
C LYS A 74 -1.51 39.52 23.82
N SER A 75 -2.27 40.37 24.51
CA SER A 75 -3.61 40.78 24.09
C SER A 75 -3.51 41.95 23.12
N LEU A 76 -4.36 41.97 22.10
CA LEU A 76 -4.45 43.00 21.07
C LEU A 76 -5.66 43.94 21.31
N GLY A 77 -6.25 43.89 22.51
CA GLY A 77 -7.53 44.53 22.82
C GLY A 77 -8.66 43.52 22.73
N ASP A 78 -9.26 43.42 21.54
CA ASP A 78 -10.31 42.48 21.15
C ASP A 78 -9.79 41.23 20.40
N GLY A 79 -8.47 41.03 20.43
CA GLY A 79 -7.81 39.84 19.91
C GLY A 79 -6.71 39.30 20.84
N LEU A 80 -6.22 38.10 20.51
CA LEU A 80 -5.09 37.46 21.20
C LEU A 80 -4.03 37.04 20.19
N LEU A 81 -2.77 37.15 20.62
CA LEU A 81 -1.60 36.62 19.93
C LEU A 81 -0.99 35.51 20.79
N ALA A 82 -0.95 34.30 20.26
CA ALA A 82 -0.35 33.15 20.93
C ALA A 82 0.68 32.45 20.03
N GLU A 83 1.68 31.83 20.65
CA GLU A 83 2.69 31.03 19.96
C GLU A 83 2.67 29.56 20.39
N PHE A 84 3.07 28.69 19.47
CA PHE A 84 3.14 27.24 19.64
C PHE A 84 4.40 26.69 18.97
N GLU A 85 4.91 25.57 19.49
CA GLU A 85 5.99 24.82 18.83
C GLU A 85 5.50 24.09 17.56
N HIS A 86 4.23 23.62 17.55
CA HIS A 86 3.69 22.78 16.48
C HIS A 86 2.40 23.34 15.86
N PRO A 87 2.27 23.36 14.51
CA PRO A 87 1.10 23.91 13.83
C PRO A 87 -0.23 23.25 14.17
N SER A 88 -0.23 21.92 14.37
CA SER A 88 -1.42 21.16 14.74
C SER A 88 -2.00 21.58 16.09
N GLN A 89 -1.15 21.96 17.06
CA GLN A 89 -1.61 22.44 18.37
C GLN A 89 -2.26 23.82 18.26
N ALA A 90 -1.70 24.71 17.44
CA ALA A 90 -2.29 26.02 17.17
C ALA A 90 -3.68 25.89 16.53
N VAL A 91 -3.84 24.98 15.56
CA VAL A 91 -5.14 24.70 14.92
C VAL A 91 -6.14 24.14 15.93
N ARG A 92 -5.76 23.14 16.73
CA ARG A 92 -6.65 22.57 17.76
C ARG A 92 -7.02 23.60 18.82
N ALA A 93 -6.12 24.51 19.16
CA ALA A 93 -6.40 25.62 20.06
C ALA A 93 -7.40 26.59 19.43
N ALA A 94 -7.19 27.02 18.19
CA ALA A 94 -8.13 27.89 17.48
C ALA A 94 -9.55 27.29 17.42
N LEU A 95 -9.66 26.02 17.01
CA LEU A 95 -10.94 25.31 16.97
C LEU A 95 -11.61 25.17 18.35
N ALA A 96 -10.83 25.01 19.43
CA ALA A 96 -11.36 24.99 20.79
C ALA A 96 -11.83 26.37 21.26
N LEU A 97 -11.09 27.43 20.90
CA LEU A 97 -11.44 28.81 21.23
C LEU A 97 -12.73 29.24 20.52
N HIS A 98 -12.94 28.84 19.25
CA HIS A 98 -14.18 29.09 18.53
C HIS A 98 -15.42 28.55 19.27
N ARG A 99 -15.30 27.40 19.94
CA ARG A 99 -16.41 26.76 20.67
C ARG A 99 -16.85 27.52 21.93
N HIS A 100 -16.04 28.45 22.45
CA HIS A 100 -16.34 29.13 23.71
C HIS A 100 -17.68 29.86 23.68
N PHE A 101 -18.00 30.52 22.56
CA PHE A 101 -19.24 31.29 22.43
C PHE A 101 -20.42 30.48 21.90
N ASP A 102 -20.24 29.23 21.45
CA ASP A 102 -21.30 28.45 20.79
C ASP A 102 -22.54 28.27 21.67
N ALA A 103 -22.36 27.94 22.95
CA ALA A 103 -23.48 27.71 23.87
C ALA A 103 -24.25 29.01 24.17
N ALA A 104 -23.53 30.13 24.34
CA ALA A 104 -24.12 31.44 24.59
C ALA A 104 -24.84 31.96 23.33
N ASN A 105 -24.22 31.83 22.15
CA ASN A 105 -24.77 32.29 20.89
C ASN A 105 -26.10 31.61 20.53
N ARG A 106 -26.30 30.35 20.90
CA ARG A 106 -27.58 29.63 20.69
C ARG A 106 -28.76 30.27 21.42
N GLN A 107 -28.51 31.03 22.49
CA GLN A 107 -29.54 31.68 23.30
C GLN A 107 -29.71 33.17 22.98
N LEU A 108 -28.86 33.73 22.12
CA LEU A 108 -28.83 35.16 21.77
C LEU A 108 -29.42 35.40 20.36
N PRO A 109 -30.08 36.56 20.14
CA PRO A 109 -30.42 37.02 18.80
C PRO A 109 -29.17 37.18 17.92
N ALA A 110 -29.30 36.99 16.62
CA ALA A 110 -28.17 37.07 15.67
C ALA A 110 -27.36 38.37 15.77
N ALA A 111 -28.00 39.50 16.11
CA ALA A 111 -27.32 40.79 16.28
C ALA A 111 -26.40 40.87 17.52
N GLU A 112 -26.58 39.98 18.49
CA GLU A 112 -25.85 39.93 19.76
C GLU A 112 -24.87 38.74 19.84
N GLN A 113 -24.83 37.88 18.81
CA GLN A 113 -23.93 36.74 18.76
C GLN A 113 -22.47 37.18 18.56
N MET A 114 -21.57 36.53 19.29
CA MET A 114 -20.14 36.83 19.29
C MET A 114 -19.39 35.73 18.53
N TYR A 115 -18.70 36.11 17.47
CA TYR A 115 -17.90 35.18 16.67
C TYR A 115 -16.44 35.59 16.66
N LEU A 116 -15.57 34.59 16.73
CA LEU A 116 -14.13 34.77 16.56
C LEU A 116 -13.76 34.53 15.11
N ARG A 117 -12.67 35.12 14.67
CA ARG A 117 -11.97 34.77 13.42
C ARG A 117 -10.50 34.53 13.73
N ALA A 118 -9.86 33.57 13.06
CA ALA A 118 -8.49 33.18 13.36
C ALA A 118 -7.62 33.03 12.11
N GLY A 119 -6.34 33.39 12.28
CA GLY A 119 -5.29 33.24 11.28
C GLY A 119 -4.06 32.58 11.86
N ILE A 120 -3.51 31.59 11.16
CA ILE A 120 -2.34 30.82 11.63
C ILE A 120 -1.24 30.80 10.57
N ASN A 121 -0.01 31.05 11.01
CA ASN A 121 1.18 30.93 10.17
C ASN A 121 2.33 30.28 10.95
N ALA A 122 3.08 29.41 10.28
CA ALA A 122 4.31 28.80 10.80
C ALA A 122 5.53 29.33 10.04
N THR A 123 6.50 29.91 10.75
CA THR A 123 7.73 30.45 10.15
C THR A 123 8.81 30.71 11.20
N GLN A 124 10.01 31.07 10.74
CA GLN A 124 11.07 31.58 11.59
C GLN A 124 10.75 33.01 12.07
N LEU A 125 10.83 33.22 13.39
CA LEU A 125 10.57 34.48 14.08
C LEU A 125 11.66 34.72 15.12
N TYR A 126 11.91 35.99 15.43
CA TYR A 126 12.74 36.36 16.56
C TYR A 126 11.89 36.29 17.82
N VAL A 127 12.30 35.45 18.78
CA VAL A 127 11.48 35.13 19.96
C VAL A 127 12.30 35.37 21.22
N ASP A 128 11.75 36.13 22.16
CA ASP A 128 12.25 36.23 23.52
C ASP A 128 11.19 35.78 24.54
N ASP A 129 11.53 35.90 25.82
CA ASP A 129 10.66 35.48 26.92
C ASP A 129 9.37 36.34 27.04
N VAL A 130 9.25 37.44 26.29
CA VAL A 130 8.15 38.41 26.42
C VAL A 130 7.35 38.55 25.12
N ASP A 131 7.99 38.57 23.94
CA ASP A 131 7.34 38.89 22.67
C ASP A 131 7.87 38.07 21.48
N VAL A 132 7.15 38.16 20.36
CA VAL A 132 7.53 37.57 19.06
C VAL A 132 7.62 38.67 17.99
N TYR A 133 8.71 38.67 17.24
CA TYR A 133 8.99 39.66 16.20
C TYR A 133 9.27 39.00 14.86
N GLY A 134 8.78 39.62 13.80
CA GLY A 134 9.10 39.22 12.44
C GLY A 134 7.92 39.38 11.48
N HIS A 135 8.25 39.31 10.19
CA HIS A 135 7.26 39.46 9.13
C HIS A 135 6.16 38.38 9.19
N GLY A 136 6.47 37.22 9.75
CA GLY A 136 5.54 36.11 9.94
C GLY A 136 4.36 36.37 10.87
N VAL A 137 4.52 37.25 11.86
CA VAL A 137 3.44 37.65 12.78
C VAL A 137 2.41 38.50 12.02
N ASN A 138 2.91 39.43 11.20
CA ASN A 138 2.08 40.27 10.34
C ASN A 138 1.31 39.43 9.31
N LEU A 139 1.93 38.38 8.76
CA LEU A 139 1.25 37.44 7.87
C LEU A 139 0.09 36.72 8.57
N ALA A 140 0.30 36.19 9.78
CA ALA A 140 -0.77 35.53 10.55
C ALA A 140 -1.96 36.46 10.80
N ALA A 141 -1.70 37.73 11.16
CA ALA A 141 -2.74 38.73 11.37
C ALA A 141 -3.52 39.03 10.06
N ARG A 142 -2.83 39.13 8.92
CA ARG A 142 -3.48 39.37 7.62
C ARG A 142 -4.26 38.15 7.12
N VAL A 143 -3.81 36.95 7.45
CA VAL A 143 -4.56 35.73 7.18
C VAL A 143 -5.82 35.67 8.05
N ALA A 144 -5.76 36.12 9.31
CA ALA A 144 -6.94 36.26 10.17
C ALA A 144 -7.96 37.25 9.60
N ASP A 145 -7.51 38.33 8.94
CA ASP A 145 -8.38 39.30 8.28
C ASP A 145 -9.20 38.69 7.12
N LEU A 146 -8.73 37.58 6.51
CA LEU A 146 -9.47 36.87 5.45
C LEU A 146 -10.57 35.96 5.98
N ALA A 147 -10.52 35.59 7.25
CA ALA A 147 -11.41 34.62 7.86
C ALA A 147 -12.81 35.23 8.10
N ALA A 148 -13.83 34.48 7.69
CA ALA A 148 -15.23 34.78 8.00
C ALA A 148 -15.52 34.57 9.50
N PRO A 149 -16.69 35.02 10.00
CA PRO A 149 -17.08 34.79 11.39
C PRO A 149 -17.16 33.28 11.70
N GLY A 150 -16.42 32.84 12.72
CA GLY A 150 -16.31 31.42 13.11
C GLY A 150 -15.26 30.63 12.32
N GLU A 151 -14.53 31.27 11.39
CA GLU A 151 -13.56 30.59 10.52
C GLU A 151 -12.13 30.71 11.06
N THR A 152 -11.36 29.63 10.88
CA THR A 152 -9.89 29.65 10.98
C THR A 152 -9.29 29.51 9.58
N VAL A 153 -8.41 30.43 9.19
CA VAL A 153 -7.67 30.38 7.92
C VAL A 153 -6.18 30.16 8.19
N VAL A 154 -5.54 29.34 7.36
CA VAL A 154 -4.12 28.97 7.56
C VAL A 154 -3.30 29.13 6.28
N THR A 155 -2.00 29.37 6.44
CA THR A 155 -1.01 29.41 5.35
C THR A 155 -0.55 28.00 4.95
N ALA A 156 0.17 27.90 3.82
CA ALA A 156 0.75 26.64 3.34
C ALA A 156 1.64 25.95 4.37
N SER A 157 2.48 26.70 5.08
CA SER A 157 3.39 26.15 6.09
C SER A 157 2.67 25.51 7.27
N VAL A 158 1.43 25.93 7.55
CA VAL A 158 0.57 25.28 8.53
C VAL A 158 -0.11 24.08 7.88
N TYR A 159 -0.75 24.26 6.72
CA TYR A 159 -1.43 23.20 5.97
C TYR A 159 -0.55 21.97 5.74
N ASP A 160 0.69 22.16 5.30
CA ASP A 160 1.67 21.11 5.03
C ASP A 160 2.04 20.30 6.28
N ALA A 161 1.81 20.88 7.47
CA ALA A 161 2.06 20.27 8.76
C ALA A 161 0.78 19.70 9.43
N LEU A 162 -0.39 19.82 8.79
CA LEU A 162 -1.65 19.26 9.27
C LEU A 162 -1.91 17.90 8.63
N VAL A 163 -2.56 17.01 9.39
CA VAL A 163 -3.17 15.81 8.83
C VAL A 163 -4.68 16.05 8.67
N ILE A 164 -5.13 16.15 7.42
CA ILE A 164 -6.54 16.37 7.06
C ILE A 164 -7.42 15.24 7.62
N GLY A 165 -8.52 15.60 8.28
CA GLY A 165 -9.43 14.67 8.94
C GLY A 165 -8.92 14.12 10.28
N VAL A 166 -7.79 14.62 10.78
CA VAL A 166 -7.25 14.29 12.11
C VAL A 166 -7.09 15.54 12.96
N ASP A 167 -6.37 16.52 12.42
CA ASP A 167 -6.16 17.80 13.09
C ASP A 167 -7.31 18.77 12.80
N ALA A 168 -7.84 18.70 11.57
CA ALA A 168 -9.00 19.44 11.08
C ALA A 168 -9.41 18.93 9.69
N ASP A 169 -10.65 19.22 9.29
CA ASP A 169 -11.00 19.22 7.86
C ASP A 169 -10.53 20.53 7.24
N VAL A 170 -10.07 20.48 5.99
CA VAL A 170 -9.50 21.65 5.32
C VAL A 170 -10.08 21.82 3.93
N GLN A 171 -10.34 23.08 3.56
CA GLN A 171 -10.84 23.45 2.25
C GLN A 171 -9.87 24.44 1.60
N ASP A 172 -9.36 24.09 0.41
CA ASP A 172 -8.50 24.97 -0.36
C ASP A 172 -9.27 26.22 -0.81
N ARG A 173 -8.72 27.40 -0.53
CA ARG A 173 -9.27 28.69 -0.96
C ARG A 173 -8.54 29.26 -2.17
N GLY A 174 -7.50 28.58 -2.66
CA GLY A 174 -6.63 29.04 -3.72
C GLY A 174 -5.73 30.19 -3.26
N GLU A 175 -5.28 30.99 -4.24
CA GLU A 175 -4.47 32.18 -4.02
C GLU A 175 -5.30 33.33 -3.44
N SER A 176 -4.91 33.83 -2.27
CA SER A 176 -5.52 34.97 -1.59
C SER A 176 -4.62 36.20 -1.66
N TYR A 177 -5.23 37.35 -1.98
CA TYR A 177 -4.54 38.63 -2.06
C TYR A 177 -4.67 39.39 -0.74
N LEU A 178 -3.55 39.61 -0.06
CA LEU A 178 -3.50 40.29 1.23
C LEU A 178 -3.18 41.77 1.07
N LYS A 179 -3.79 42.61 1.90
CA LYS A 179 -3.53 44.06 1.90
C LYS A 179 -2.06 44.34 2.21
N HIS A 180 -1.40 45.09 1.32
CA HIS A 180 0.02 45.47 1.42
C HIS A 180 1.00 44.29 1.45
N TRP A 181 0.60 43.13 0.91
CA TRP A 181 1.50 42.00 0.68
C TRP A 181 1.79 41.91 -0.83
N PRO A 182 3.06 41.80 -1.25
CA PRO A 182 3.42 41.94 -2.67
C PRO A 182 3.01 40.73 -3.53
N GLU A 183 2.88 39.55 -2.93
CA GLU A 183 2.62 38.28 -3.64
C GLU A 183 1.31 37.63 -3.17
N PRO A 184 0.58 36.88 -4.02
CA PRO A 184 -0.55 36.10 -3.55
C PRO A 184 -0.09 35.00 -2.58
N VAL A 185 -0.86 34.77 -1.52
CA VAL A 185 -0.60 33.72 -0.53
C VAL A 185 -1.68 32.65 -0.67
N ARG A 186 -1.28 31.40 -0.90
CA ARG A 186 -2.24 30.29 -0.91
C ARG A 186 -2.73 29.99 0.51
N THR A 187 -4.03 29.84 0.67
CA THR A 187 -4.68 29.71 1.99
C THR A 187 -5.73 28.60 2.02
N TRP A 188 -5.98 28.05 3.20
CA TRP A 188 -7.00 27.02 3.44
C TRP A 188 -7.90 27.45 4.58
N SER A 189 -9.19 27.15 4.45
CA SER A 189 -10.14 27.17 5.57
C SER A 189 -10.00 25.89 6.37
N VAL A 190 -10.14 25.99 7.68
CA VAL A 190 -9.97 24.87 8.62
C VAL A 190 -11.21 24.75 9.50
N THR A 191 -11.83 23.58 9.49
CA THR A 191 -13.04 23.28 10.26
C THR A 191 -12.83 22.08 11.20
N PRO A 192 -13.60 21.97 12.30
CA PRO A 192 -13.58 20.78 13.13
C PRO A 192 -13.82 19.52 12.29
N VAL A 193 -13.10 18.45 12.61
CA VAL A 193 -13.38 17.13 12.02
C VAL A 193 -14.79 16.73 12.47
N ASN A 194 -15.72 16.63 11.53
CA ASN A 194 -17.10 16.25 11.88
C ASN A 194 -17.14 14.78 12.32
N GLU A 195 -17.40 14.52 13.61
CA GLU A 195 -17.53 13.15 14.15
C GLU A 195 -18.69 12.36 13.50
N HIS A 196 -19.63 13.01 12.80
CA HIS A 196 -20.85 12.40 12.27
C HIS A 196 -21.18 12.72 10.80
N THR A 197 -20.24 13.26 10.02
CA THR A 197 -20.44 13.28 8.56
C THR A 197 -19.65 12.12 7.98
N PRO A 198 -20.30 11.08 7.42
CA PRO A 198 -19.58 10.08 6.66
C PRO A 198 -18.96 10.84 5.50
N VAL A 199 -17.65 11.04 5.55
CA VAL A 199 -16.88 11.38 4.36
C VAL A 199 -17.01 10.15 3.46
N VAL A 200 -18.09 10.11 2.69
CA VAL A 200 -18.05 9.47 1.39
C VAL A 200 -17.04 10.32 0.62
N ARG A 201 -15.76 9.96 0.73
CA ARG A 201 -14.85 10.19 -0.38
C ARG A 201 -15.55 9.51 -1.54
N LEU A 202 -16.16 10.30 -2.43
CA LEU A 202 -16.41 9.81 -3.77
C LEU A 202 -15.04 9.32 -4.24
N PRO A 203 -14.89 8.03 -4.57
CA PRO A 203 -13.62 7.51 -5.02
C PRO A 203 -13.14 8.41 -6.15
N THR A 204 -11.91 8.89 -6.04
CA THR A 204 -11.26 9.67 -7.09
C THR A 204 -11.47 8.92 -8.41
N PRO A 205 -12.17 9.50 -9.41
CA PRO A 205 -12.52 8.77 -10.61
C PRO A 205 -11.27 8.62 -11.50
N ALA A 206 -10.69 7.42 -11.52
CA ALA A 206 -10.14 6.71 -12.70
C ALA A 206 -9.07 5.67 -12.32
N GLU A 207 -8.21 5.92 -11.32
CA GLU A 207 -7.06 5.04 -11.03
C GLU A 207 -7.37 3.93 -10.00
N SER A 208 -8.38 4.10 -9.14
CA SER A 208 -8.75 3.10 -8.11
C SER A 208 -9.71 2.01 -8.61
N ALA A 209 -10.33 2.18 -9.78
CA ALA A 209 -11.31 1.22 -10.31
C ALA A 209 -10.65 -0.01 -10.97
N SER A 210 -9.35 0.06 -11.30
CA SER A 210 -8.58 -0.99 -11.96
C SER A 210 -7.56 -1.69 -11.05
N ASP A 211 -7.29 -1.15 -9.85
CA ASP A 211 -6.41 -1.80 -8.88
C ASP A 211 -7.21 -2.74 -7.97
N PHE A 212 -7.04 -4.05 -8.17
CA PHE A 212 -7.72 -5.09 -7.40
C PHE A 212 -6.94 -5.54 -6.16
N ARG A 213 -5.77 -4.96 -5.89
CA ARG A 213 -4.93 -5.35 -4.76
C ARG A 213 -5.50 -4.78 -3.45
N PRO A 214 -5.70 -5.58 -2.40
CA PRO A 214 -6.08 -5.09 -1.07
C PRO A 214 -4.99 -4.17 -0.52
N GLY A 215 -5.43 -3.05 0.08
CA GLY A 215 -4.56 -2.13 0.78
C GLY A 215 -4.12 -2.69 2.13
N VAL A 216 -2.82 -2.70 2.43
CA VAL A 216 -2.27 -3.12 3.73
C VAL A 216 -1.50 -1.97 4.35
N ALA A 217 -1.97 -1.50 5.50
CA ALA A 217 -1.26 -0.55 6.34
C ALA A 217 -0.42 -1.31 7.38
N VAL A 218 0.86 -0.98 7.52
CA VAL A 218 1.72 -1.51 8.58
C VAL A 218 2.04 -0.40 9.55
N VAL A 219 1.49 -0.48 10.76
CA VAL A 219 1.69 0.51 11.82
C VAL A 219 2.98 0.17 12.58
N PRO A 220 3.82 1.16 12.93
CA PRO A 220 4.98 0.92 13.77
C PRO A 220 4.61 0.20 15.06
N PHE A 221 5.32 -0.89 15.35
CA PHE A 221 5.03 -1.73 16.50
C PHE A 221 5.34 -0.97 17.80
N GLU A 222 4.59 -1.26 18.87
CA GLU A 222 4.72 -0.57 20.14
C GLU A 222 5.59 -1.35 21.14
N THR A 223 6.47 -0.67 21.87
CA THR A 223 7.22 -1.29 22.96
C THR A 223 6.33 -1.43 24.20
N ARG A 224 6.36 -2.60 24.85
CA ARG A 224 5.76 -2.75 26.19
C ARG A 224 6.71 -2.32 27.33
N THR A 225 7.90 -1.83 26.98
CA THR A 225 8.95 -1.40 27.92
C THR A 225 9.32 0.07 27.67
N HIS A 226 9.29 0.93 28.70
CA HIS A 226 9.38 2.41 28.59
C HIS A 226 10.80 2.99 28.37
N ALA A 227 11.70 2.33 27.63
CA ALA A 227 13.04 2.87 27.32
C ALA A 227 13.05 3.60 25.97
N GLN A 228 13.61 4.82 25.90
CA GLN A 228 13.68 5.65 24.67
C GLN A 228 14.41 4.95 23.51
N GLU A 229 15.43 4.14 23.81
CA GLU A 229 16.20 3.39 22.81
C GLU A 229 15.34 2.36 22.06
N HIS A 230 14.20 1.95 22.63
CA HIS A 230 13.37 0.91 22.05
C HIS A 230 12.52 1.41 20.88
N PHE A 231 12.11 2.68 20.80
CA PHE A 231 11.17 3.18 19.76
C PHE A 231 11.65 3.00 18.32
N VAL A 232 12.96 2.83 18.12
CA VAL A 232 13.59 2.57 16.82
C VAL A 232 13.23 1.17 16.32
N ILE A 233 13.17 0.16 17.21
CA ILE A 233 12.86 -1.23 16.85
C ILE A 233 11.48 -1.34 16.19
N GLY A 234 10.48 -0.64 16.74
CA GLY A 234 9.13 -0.63 16.17
C GLY A 234 9.05 -0.01 14.76
N GLU A 235 9.85 1.03 14.48
CA GLU A 235 9.99 1.56 13.11
C GLU A 235 10.70 0.55 12.20
N LEU A 236 11.80 -0.06 12.67
CA LEU A 236 12.58 -1.02 11.87
C LEU A 236 11.73 -2.22 11.45
N ILE A 237 10.91 -2.73 12.36
CA ILE A 237 9.97 -3.83 12.04
C ILE A 237 8.99 -3.39 10.96
N ALA A 238 8.34 -2.23 11.14
CA ALA A 238 7.37 -1.74 10.16
C ALA A 238 8.00 -1.42 8.80
N ASP A 239 9.14 -0.74 8.77
CA ASP A 239 9.86 -0.39 7.55
C ASP A 239 10.35 -1.63 6.79
N GLY A 240 10.89 -2.62 7.49
CA GLY A 240 11.28 -3.91 6.92
C GLY A 240 10.09 -4.63 6.28
N VAL A 241 8.97 -4.73 6.99
CA VAL A 241 7.75 -5.39 6.47
C VAL A 241 7.17 -4.61 5.29
N ILE A 242 7.08 -3.28 5.37
CA ILE A 242 6.62 -2.43 4.25
C ILE A 242 7.49 -2.67 3.02
N THR A 243 8.80 -2.65 3.19
CA THR A 243 9.77 -2.85 2.10
C THR A 243 9.58 -4.22 1.44
N GLN A 244 9.41 -5.27 2.23
CA GLN A 244 9.27 -6.63 1.71
C GLN A 244 7.89 -6.87 1.09
N LEU A 245 6.81 -6.43 1.73
CA LEU A 245 5.45 -6.54 1.18
C LEU A 245 5.28 -5.72 -0.10
N SER A 246 5.99 -4.59 -0.26
CA SER A 246 5.93 -3.77 -1.47
C SER A 246 6.45 -4.49 -2.72
N ARG A 247 7.15 -5.62 -2.54
CA ARG A 247 7.57 -6.51 -3.64
C ARG A 247 6.49 -7.51 -4.03
N SER A 248 5.38 -7.60 -3.29
CA SER A 248 4.24 -8.41 -3.67
C SER A 248 3.45 -7.76 -4.81
N GLN A 249 3.08 -8.55 -5.80
CA GLN A 249 2.20 -8.09 -6.89
C GLN A 249 0.72 -8.15 -6.50
N ASP A 250 0.38 -8.83 -5.40
CA ASP A 250 -1.00 -9.05 -4.96
C ASP A 250 -1.46 -8.02 -3.93
N LEU A 251 -0.56 -7.21 -3.35
CA LEU A 251 -0.87 -6.29 -2.26
C LEU A 251 -0.52 -4.85 -2.63
N ARG A 252 -1.35 -3.91 -2.18
CA ARG A 252 -1.04 -2.48 -2.21
C ARG A 252 -0.59 -2.06 -0.82
N VAL A 253 0.69 -1.79 -0.64
CA VAL A 253 1.24 -1.43 0.67
C VAL A 253 1.16 0.08 0.88
N ILE A 254 0.66 0.51 2.04
CA ILE A 254 0.62 1.93 2.39
C ILE A 254 2.00 2.40 2.85
N SER A 255 2.41 3.58 2.38
CA SER A 255 3.74 4.13 2.66
C SER A 255 4.00 4.30 4.16
N ARG A 256 5.26 4.12 4.56
CA ARG A 256 5.71 4.30 5.96
C ARG A 256 5.38 5.68 6.52
N LEU A 257 5.54 6.73 5.71
CA LEU A 257 5.24 8.10 6.16
C LEU A 257 3.77 8.26 6.55
N SER A 258 2.87 7.59 5.83
CA SER A 258 1.43 7.64 6.11
C SER A 258 1.05 6.83 7.36
N THR A 259 1.71 5.70 7.62
CA THR A 259 1.37 4.83 8.77
C THR A 259 2.06 5.26 10.07
N SER A 260 3.20 5.94 9.99
CA SER A 260 3.92 6.42 11.19
C SER A 260 3.11 7.41 12.03
N ALA A 261 2.18 8.15 11.41
CA ALA A 261 1.26 9.06 12.08
C ALA A 261 0.30 8.39 13.08
N PHE A 262 0.15 7.06 13.04
CA PHE A 262 -0.77 6.29 13.91
C PHE A 262 -0.08 5.66 15.13
N ARG A 263 1.25 5.75 15.21
CA ARG A 263 2.06 5.24 16.32
C ARG A 263 1.60 5.79 17.67
N GLY A 264 1.30 4.92 18.65
CA GLY A 264 1.03 5.33 20.03
C GLY A 264 -0.25 6.14 20.23
N ARG A 265 -1.09 6.27 19.20
CA ARG A 265 -2.32 7.10 19.22
C ARG A 265 -3.56 6.32 19.64
N GLY A 266 -3.46 5.01 19.84
CA GLY A 266 -4.60 4.15 20.15
C GLY A 266 -5.67 4.14 19.06
N SER A 267 -5.33 4.51 17.83
CA SER A 267 -6.28 4.55 16.70
C SER A 267 -6.79 3.14 16.37
N THR A 268 -8.09 3.04 16.15
CA THR A 268 -8.71 1.77 15.79
C THR A 268 -8.36 1.37 14.34
N PRO A 269 -8.33 0.06 14.00
CA PRO A 269 -8.12 -0.38 12.62
C PRO A 269 -9.12 0.24 11.64
N ALA A 270 -10.37 0.46 12.07
CA ALA A 270 -11.39 1.14 11.28
C ALA A 270 -10.99 2.59 10.90
N GLU A 271 -10.48 3.37 11.85
CA GLU A 271 -9.99 4.74 11.59
C GLU A 271 -8.80 4.75 10.61
N ILE A 272 -7.87 3.80 10.78
CA ILE A 272 -6.70 3.65 9.90
C ILE A 272 -7.17 3.31 8.48
N GLY A 273 -8.10 2.36 8.34
CA GLY A 273 -8.67 1.96 7.06
C GLY A 273 -9.40 3.09 6.35
N GLN A 274 -10.17 3.90 7.08
CA GLN A 274 -10.87 5.06 6.52
C GLN A 274 -9.90 6.14 6.03
N ARG A 275 -8.82 6.41 6.77
CA ARG A 275 -7.87 7.48 6.46
C ARG A 275 -6.88 7.10 5.36
N LEU A 276 -6.43 5.85 5.34
CA LEU A 276 -5.40 5.36 4.41
C LEU A 276 -5.97 4.54 3.25
N GLU A 277 -7.30 4.36 3.20
CA GLU A 277 -7.98 3.47 2.26
C GLU A 277 -7.42 2.04 2.31
N ALA A 278 -6.94 1.63 3.49
CA ALA A 278 -6.36 0.31 3.73
C ALA A 278 -7.48 -0.69 4.06
N SER A 279 -7.51 -1.82 3.36
CA SER A 279 -8.41 -2.93 3.67
C SER A 279 -8.00 -3.66 4.94
N TYR A 280 -6.69 -3.72 5.19
CA TYR A 280 -6.09 -4.39 6.34
C TYR A 280 -5.10 -3.50 7.09
N THR A 281 -4.97 -3.73 8.39
CA THR A 281 -3.93 -3.12 9.24
C THR A 281 -3.13 -4.21 9.94
N LEU A 282 -1.82 -4.24 9.71
CA LEU A 282 -0.86 -4.97 10.53
C LEU A 282 -0.37 -4.04 11.64
N SER A 283 -0.58 -4.45 12.89
CA SER A 283 -0.15 -3.74 14.09
C SER A 283 0.37 -4.73 15.12
N GLY A 284 1.00 -4.24 16.18
CA GLY A 284 1.47 -5.13 17.22
C GLY A 284 2.34 -4.45 18.25
N SER A 285 2.91 -5.29 19.11
CA SER A 285 3.83 -4.85 20.15
C SER A 285 5.06 -5.75 20.21
N TYR A 286 6.14 -5.25 20.77
CA TYR A 286 7.33 -6.04 21.04
C TYR A 286 7.87 -5.81 22.44
N VAL A 287 8.67 -6.78 22.88
CA VAL A 287 9.50 -6.70 24.08
C VAL A 287 10.92 -7.02 23.66
N SER A 288 11.85 -6.12 23.98
CA SER A 288 13.28 -6.34 23.81
C SER A 288 13.93 -6.58 25.16
N PHE A 289 14.76 -7.62 25.27
CA PHE A 289 15.55 -7.93 26.44
C PHE A 289 16.92 -8.47 26.01
N GLY A 290 17.98 -7.69 26.26
CA GLY A 290 19.34 -8.04 25.81
C GLY A 290 19.44 -8.11 24.29
N ASP A 291 19.89 -9.25 23.78
CA ASP A 291 20.02 -9.57 22.36
C ASP A 291 18.75 -10.18 21.76
N LYS A 292 17.68 -10.37 22.53
CA LYS A 292 16.43 -11.00 22.07
C LYS A 292 15.29 -10.00 21.93
N VAL A 293 14.47 -10.23 20.90
CA VAL A 293 13.21 -9.53 20.68
C VAL A 293 12.06 -10.54 20.56
N VAL A 294 10.94 -10.23 21.20
CA VAL A 294 9.68 -10.96 21.07
C VAL A 294 8.65 -10.02 20.48
N ILE A 295 8.17 -10.34 19.28
CA ILE A 295 7.19 -9.56 18.51
C ILE A 295 5.83 -10.26 18.61
N THR A 296 4.79 -9.53 18.99
CA THR A 296 3.39 -9.97 18.92
C THR A 296 2.71 -9.13 17.85
N ALA A 297 2.26 -9.77 16.77
CA ALA A 297 1.68 -9.13 15.61
C ALA A 297 0.22 -9.54 15.42
N GLU A 298 -0.60 -8.61 14.93
CA GLU A 298 -2.01 -8.81 14.66
C GLU A 298 -2.37 -8.13 13.34
N LEU A 299 -3.09 -8.85 12.48
CA LEU A 299 -3.65 -8.36 11.23
C LEU A 299 -5.15 -8.21 11.39
N SER A 300 -5.67 -7.01 11.15
CA SER A 300 -7.10 -6.70 11.25
C SER A 300 -7.72 -6.39 9.89
N ASP A 301 -8.95 -6.84 9.65
CA ASP A 301 -9.83 -6.38 8.56
C ASP A 301 -10.49 -5.07 9.01
N ASN A 302 -10.09 -3.96 8.37
CA ASN A 302 -10.53 -2.62 8.80
C ASN A 302 -12.01 -2.37 8.53
N ARG A 303 -12.62 -3.07 7.56
CA ARG A 303 -14.05 -2.88 7.22
C ARG A 303 -14.95 -3.55 8.25
N ARG A 304 -14.48 -4.67 8.81
CA ARG A 304 -15.24 -5.50 9.76
C ARG A 304 -14.80 -5.28 11.22
N ASN A 305 -13.69 -4.56 11.42
CA ASN A 305 -13.07 -4.35 12.71
C ASN A 305 -12.80 -5.67 13.45
N GLU A 306 -12.25 -6.64 12.72
CA GLU A 306 -12.02 -8.01 13.17
C GLU A 306 -10.55 -8.38 13.01
N VAL A 307 -9.94 -8.99 14.02
CA VAL A 307 -8.59 -9.56 13.92
C VAL A 307 -8.68 -10.88 13.15
N VAL A 308 -8.05 -10.93 11.98
CA VAL A 308 -8.09 -12.09 11.08
C VAL A 308 -6.90 -13.02 11.23
N TRP A 309 -5.82 -12.52 11.83
CA TRP A 309 -4.63 -13.29 12.16
C TRP A 309 -3.86 -12.62 13.29
N ALA A 310 -3.26 -13.43 14.16
CA ALA A 310 -2.35 -12.99 15.20
C ALA A 310 -1.26 -14.04 15.41
N ASP A 311 -0.04 -13.61 15.68
CA ASP A 311 1.08 -14.52 15.95
C ASP A 311 2.13 -13.88 16.86
N ARG A 312 2.97 -14.73 17.47
CA ARG A 312 4.10 -14.32 18.29
C ARG A 312 5.38 -14.92 17.73
N LEU A 313 6.32 -14.05 17.36
CA LEU A 313 7.64 -14.41 16.87
C LEU A 313 8.70 -14.00 17.90
N SER A 314 9.78 -14.76 17.98
CA SER A 314 10.95 -14.41 18.80
C SER A 314 12.23 -14.67 18.02
N GLY A 315 13.24 -13.83 18.19
CA GLY A 315 14.54 -13.97 17.56
C GLY A 315 15.55 -12.98 18.12
N ASP A 316 16.64 -12.78 17.38
CA ASP A 316 17.69 -11.85 17.76
C ASP A 316 17.36 -10.42 17.35
N THR A 317 17.58 -9.45 18.24
CA THR A 317 17.36 -8.02 17.96
C THR A 317 18.26 -7.53 16.82
N LEU A 318 19.47 -8.09 16.69
CA LEU A 318 20.40 -7.75 15.61
C LEU A 318 19.98 -8.29 14.24
N ASP A 319 19.10 -9.30 14.17
CA ASP A 319 18.53 -9.80 12.91
C ASP A 319 17.73 -8.70 12.21
N LEU A 320 17.02 -7.86 12.97
CA LEU A 320 16.21 -6.75 12.44
C LEU A 320 17.02 -5.67 11.73
N LEU A 321 18.34 -5.65 11.92
CA LEU A 321 19.25 -4.71 11.26
C LEU A 321 19.90 -5.30 10.00
N GLN A 322 19.73 -6.61 9.75
CA GLN A 322 20.28 -7.28 8.59
C GLN A 322 19.41 -7.01 7.35
N ALA A 323 20.05 -6.92 6.18
CA ALA A 323 19.34 -6.78 4.91
C ALA A 323 18.43 -7.99 4.60
N GLU A 324 18.81 -9.18 5.09
CA GLU A 324 18.08 -10.43 4.95
C GLU A 324 17.55 -10.93 6.31
N SER A 325 16.83 -10.06 7.03
CA SER A 325 16.23 -10.42 8.33
C SER A 325 15.25 -11.60 8.20
N GLU A 326 15.46 -12.64 9.00
CA GLU A 326 14.53 -13.78 9.08
C GLU A 326 13.21 -13.37 9.74
N LEU A 327 13.25 -12.54 10.79
CA LEU A 327 12.06 -12.06 11.49
C LEU A 327 11.15 -11.24 10.58
N ILE A 328 11.70 -10.30 9.81
CA ILE A 328 10.96 -9.49 8.84
C ILE A 328 10.38 -10.38 7.73
N THR A 329 11.16 -11.36 7.26
CA THR A 329 10.72 -12.30 6.23
C THR A 329 9.52 -13.11 6.69
N ARG A 330 9.61 -13.73 7.87
CA ARG A 330 8.52 -14.55 8.43
C ARG A 330 7.26 -13.72 8.68
N LEU A 331 7.42 -12.50 9.21
CA LEU A 331 6.29 -11.61 9.47
C LEU A 331 5.60 -11.15 8.17
N SER A 332 6.38 -10.82 7.14
CA SER A 332 5.87 -10.41 5.83
C SER A 332 5.15 -11.55 5.12
N GLU A 333 5.73 -12.76 5.10
CA GLU A 333 5.12 -13.96 4.52
C GLU A 333 3.82 -14.32 5.23
N ALA A 334 3.82 -14.31 6.57
CA ALA A 334 2.63 -14.60 7.36
C ALA A 334 1.53 -13.56 7.12
N THR A 335 1.88 -12.28 7.02
CA THR A 335 0.93 -11.19 6.74
C THR A 335 0.30 -11.35 5.36
N ALA A 336 1.10 -11.54 4.31
CA ALA A 336 0.60 -11.73 2.94
C ALA A 336 -0.30 -12.96 2.83
N SER A 337 0.12 -14.07 3.46
CA SER A 337 -0.64 -15.31 3.53
C SER A 337 -1.98 -15.12 4.26
N ALA A 338 -1.99 -14.41 5.39
CA ALA A 338 -3.19 -14.15 6.17
C ALA A 338 -4.22 -13.29 5.42
N VAL A 339 -3.77 -12.23 4.72
CA VAL A 339 -4.64 -11.41 3.86
C VAL A 339 -5.33 -12.27 2.80
N LEU A 340 -4.55 -13.05 2.04
CA LEU A 340 -5.09 -13.90 0.98
C LEU A 340 -5.98 -15.01 1.53
N HIS A 341 -5.60 -15.64 2.64
CA HIS A 341 -6.42 -16.65 3.30
C HIS A 341 -7.79 -16.07 3.67
N HIS A 342 -7.82 -14.90 4.30
CA HIS A 342 -9.07 -14.23 4.68
C HIS A 342 -9.96 -13.93 3.46
N LEU A 343 -9.38 -13.38 2.39
CA LEU A 343 -10.12 -13.11 1.14
C LEU A 343 -10.71 -14.39 0.54
N VAL A 344 -9.91 -15.44 0.44
CA VAL A 344 -10.34 -16.72 -0.14
C VAL A 344 -11.44 -17.36 0.71
N GLN A 345 -11.31 -17.38 2.04
CA GLN A 345 -12.34 -17.93 2.90
C GLN A 345 -13.68 -17.23 2.71
N ARG A 346 -13.69 -15.91 2.58
CA ARG A 346 -14.90 -15.15 2.26
C ARG A 346 -15.54 -15.61 0.94
N THR A 347 -14.73 -15.84 -0.10
CA THR A 347 -15.25 -16.28 -1.40
C THR A 347 -15.89 -17.66 -1.38
N LEU A 348 -15.49 -18.52 -0.43
CA LEU A 348 -16.02 -19.87 -0.26
C LEU A 348 -17.37 -19.89 0.47
N VAL A 349 -17.62 -18.90 1.34
CA VAL A 349 -18.82 -18.89 2.20
C VAL A 349 -19.86 -17.83 1.82
N GLN A 350 -19.45 -16.72 1.19
CA GLN A 350 -20.34 -15.61 0.86
C GLN A 350 -20.94 -15.74 -0.56
N PRO A 351 -22.17 -15.24 -0.79
CA PRO A 351 -22.73 -15.09 -2.12
C PRO A 351 -21.91 -14.12 -2.99
N VAL A 352 -21.74 -14.45 -4.27
CA VAL A 352 -20.95 -13.65 -5.24
C VAL A 352 -21.35 -12.17 -5.28
N PRO A 353 -22.65 -11.79 -5.25
CA PRO A 353 -23.04 -10.38 -5.26
C PRO A 353 -22.55 -9.57 -4.05
N GLN A 354 -22.30 -10.22 -2.91
CA GLN A 354 -21.86 -9.56 -1.68
C GLN A 354 -20.33 -9.41 -1.58
N LEU A 355 -19.58 -10.10 -2.44
CA LEU A 355 -18.13 -10.03 -2.46
C LEU A 355 -17.66 -8.72 -3.12
N GLU A 356 -16.55 -8.19 -2.61
CA GLU A 356 -15.86 -7.02 -3.16
C GLU A 356 -15.01 -7.42 -4.38
N SER A 357 -14.69 -6.48 -5.27
CA SER A 357 -13.97 -6.79 -6.52
C SER A 357 -12.54 -7.33 -6.29
N ASN A 358 -11.85 -6.90 -5.24
CA ASN A 358 -10.56 -7.47 -4.83
C ASN A 358 -10.70 -8.95 -4.41
N ALA A 359 -11.73 -9.27 -3.62
CA ALA A 359 -12.03 -10.63 -3.18
C ALA A 359 -12.44 -11.52 -4.37
N LEU A 360 -13.26 -11.00 -5.30
CA LEU A 360 -13.59 -11.70 -6.54
C LEU A 360 -12.33 -12.02 -7.35
N MET A 361 -11.47 -11.03 -7.58
CA MET A 361 -10.24 -11.18 -8.36
C MET A 361 -9.28 -12.18 -7.69
N LEU A 362 -8.80 -11.88 -6.49
CA LEU A 362 -7.79 -12.70 -5.81
C LEU A 362 -8.33 -14.07 -5.38
N GLY A 363 -9.61 -14.15 -5.05
CA GLY A 363 -10.30 -15.42 -4.82
C GLY A 363 -10.36 -16.26 -6.09
N GLY A 364 -10.73 -15.66 -7.23
CA GLY A 364 -10.70 -16.30 -8.54
C GLY A 364 -9.32 -16.82 -8.90
N ILE A 365 -8.29 -15.96 -8.79
CA ILE A 365 -6.88 -16.33 -9.05
C ILE A 365 -6.42 -17.45 -8.11
N THR A 366 -6.71 -17.37 -6.81
CA THR A 366 -6.22 -18.39 -5.88
C THR A 366 -6.93 -19.74 -6.10
N LEU A 367 -8.24 -19.73 -6.33
CA LEU A 367 -9.03 -20.96 -6.49
C LEU A 367 -8.76 -21.67 -7.82
N MET A 368 -8.39 -20.96 -8.91
CA MET A 368 -8.02 -21.65 -10.18
C MET A 368 -6.74 -22.48 -10.05
N HIS A 369 -5.90 -22.21 -9.06
CA HIS A 369 -4.65 -22.95 -8.79
C HIS A 369 -4.83 -24.04 -7.73
N ARG A 370 -6.05 -24.28 -7.25
CA ARG A 370 -6.38 -25.41 -6.36
C ARG A 370 -6.94 -26.57 -7.17
N SER A 371 -6.57 -27.78 -6.78
CA SER A 371 -6.76 -29.01 -7.57
C SER A 371 -8.16 -29.64 -7.51
N THR A 372 -9.20 -28.91 -7.07
CA THR A 372 -10.56 -29.48 -7.02
C THR A 372 -11.43 -28.90 -8.15
N PRO A 373 -12.21 -29.74 -8.87
CA PRO A 373 -13.15 -29.25 -9.88
C PRO A 373 -14.15 -28.24 -9.34
N ARG A 374 -14.52 -28.37 -8.06
CA ARG A 374 -15.40 -27.43 -7.36
C ARG A 374 -14.75 -26.05 -7.23
N ASP A 375 -13.50 -25.98 -6.80
CA ASP A 375 -12.78 -24.71 -6.64
C ASP A 375 -12.52 -24.05 -8.00
N LEU A 376 -12.20 -24.85 -9.03
CA LEU A 376 -12.03 -24.33 -10.38
C LEU A 376 -13.33 -23.74 -10.94
N LYS A 377 -14.46 -24.43 -10.75
CA LYS A 377 -15.78 -23.88 -11.11
C LYS A 377 -16.08 -22.60 -10.33
N ARG A 378 -15.81 -22.58 -9.02
CA ARG A 378 -16.01 -21.39 -8.19
C ARG A 378 -15.14 -20.23 -8.65
N SER A 379 -13.89 -20.50 -9.04
CA SER A 379 -12.99 -19.50 -9.61
C SER A 379 -13.59 -18.84 -10.85
N HIS A 380 -14.19 -19.63 -11.76
CA HIS A 380 -14.88 -19.11 -12.94
C HIS A 380 -15.98 -18.12 -12.55
N GLU A 381 -16.88 -18.52 -11.64
CA GLU A 381 -17.99 -17.68 -11.18
C GLU A 381 -17.49 -16.34 -10.61
N LEU A 382 -16.36 -16.35 -9.89
CA LEU A 382 -15.76 -15.14 -9.32
C LEU A 382 -15.12 -14.25 -10.40
N LEU A 383 -14.41 -14.84 -11.36
CA LEU A 383 -13.75 -14.12 -12.46
C LEU A 383 -14.77 -13.52 -13.43
N GLU A 384 -15.82 -14.26 -13.79
CA GLU A 384 -16.95 -13.74 -14.57
C GLU A 384 -17.62 -12.57 -13.86
N ALA A 385 -17.86 -12.67 -12.54
CA ALA A 385 -18.48 -11.60 -11.79
C ALA A 385 -17.63 -10.32 -11.73
N VAL A 386 -16.30 -10.42 -11.65
CA VAL A 386 -15.43 -9.23 -11.70
C VAL A 386 -15.33 -8.67 -13.12
N VAL A 387 -15.30 -9.51 -14.15
CA VAL A 387 -15.41 -9.08 -15.56
C VAL A 387 -16.72 -8.32 -15.79
N ASP A 388 -17.84 -8.84 -15.30
CA ASP A 388 -19.15 -8.22 -15.48
C ASP A 388 -19.26 -6.86 -14.77
N ARG A 389 -18.61 -6.71 -13.62
CA ARG A 389 -18.54 -5.43 -12.90
C ARG A 389 -17.59 -4.43 -13.56
N HIS A 390 -16.52 -4.92 -14.19
CA HIS A 390 -15.42 -4.12 -14.72
C HIS A 390 -15.15 -4.39 -16.20
N LYS A 391 -16.21 -4.34 -17.02
CA LYS A 391 -16.18 -4.76 -18.44
C LYS A 391 -15.13 -4.06 -19.31
N ARG A 392 -14.69 -2.88 -18.89
CA ARG A 392 -13.73 -2.02 -19.61
C ARG A 392 -12.31 -2.07 -19.04
N VAL A 393 -12.02 -2.98 -18.11
CA VAL A 393 -10.69 -3.15 -17.51
C VAL A 393 -10.10 -4.46 -18.05
N ALA A 394 -8.87 -4.42 -18.55
CA ALA A 394 -8.24 -5.57 -19.22
C ALA A 394 -7.88 -6.72 -18.25
N THR A 395 -7.40 -6.40 -17.03
CA THR A 395 -6.89 -7.38 -16.06
C THR A 395 -7.88 -8.52 -15.73
N PRO A 396 -9.18 -8.27 -15.43
CA PRO A 396 -10.17 -9.34 -15.25
C PRO A 396 -10.28 -10.31 -16.44
N TRP A 397 -10.28 -9.77 -17.66
CA TRP A 397 -10.34 -10.57 -18.88
C TRP A 397 -9.09 -11.43 -19.03
N ALA A 398 -7.90 -10.87 -18.78
CA ALA A 398 -6.66 -11.63 -18.82
C ALA A 398 -6.69 -12.82 -17.83
N TRP A 399 -7.12 -12.61 -16.59
CA TRP A 399 -7.24 -13.71 -15.61
C TRP A 399 -8.32 -14.73 -15.98
N LEU A 400 -9.43 -14.33 -16.59
CA LEU A 400 -10.42 -15.26 -17.13
C LEU A 400 -9.84 -16.10 -18.27
N ALA A 401 -9.02 -15.51 -19.15
CA ALA A 401 -8.28 -16.26 -20.16
C ALA A 401 -7.34 -17.30 -19.55
N LYS A 402 -6.62 -16.95 -18.47
CA LYS A 402 -5.78 -17.91 -17.71
C LYS A 402 -6.61 -19.05 -17.13
N TRP A 403 -7.83 -18.79 -16.69
CA TRP A 403 -8.71 -19.84 -16.16
C TRP A 403 -8.99 -20.94 -17.20
N HIS A 404 -9.24 -20.58 -18.46
CA HIS A 404 -9.42 -21.56 -19.55
C HIS A 404 -8.17 -22.43 -19.74
N ILE A 405 -6.96 -21.84 -19.66
CA ILE A 405 -5.70 -22.59 -19.68
C ILE A 405 -5.62 -23.57 -18.51
N MET A 406 -6.00 -23.13 -17.30
CA MET A 406 -5.94 -23.97 -16.11
C MET A 406 -6.87 -25.18 -16.18
N GLN A 407 -8.03 -25.07 -16.85
CA GLN A 407 -8.90 -26.24 -17.11
C GLN A 407 -8.15 -27.35 -17.86
N VAL A 408 -7.33 -26.98 -18.84
CA VAL A 408 -6.54 -27.93 -19.63
C VAL A 408 -5.37 -28.48 -18.82
N VAL A 409 -4.61 -27.60 -18.15
CA VAL A 409 -3.43 -27.98 -17.37
C VAL A 409 -3.78 -28.98 -16.26
N GLN A 410 -4.94 -28.82 -15.63
CA GLN A 410 -5.45 -29.73 -14.61
C GLN A 410 -6.10 -31.01 -15.18
N GLY A 411 -6.26 -31.11 -16.51
CA GLY A 411 -6.85 -32.28 -17.17
C GLY A 411 -8.37 -32.39 -17.01
N LEU A 412 -9.04 -31.26 -16.76
CA LEU A 412 -10.50 -31.18 -16.57
C LEU A 412 -11.23 -30.77 -17.86
N ALA A 413 -10.52 -30.23 -18.84
CA ALA A 413 -11.07 -29.88 -20.15
C ALA A 413 -11.43 -31.13 -20.96
N ALA A 414 -12.67 -31.16 -21.48
CA ALA A 414 -13.12 -32.21 -22.41
C ALA A 414 -12.50 -32.05 -23.80
N ASP A 415 -12.33 -30.82 -24.27
CA ASP A 415 -11.66 -30.47 -25.53
C ASP A 415 -10.56 -29.42 -25.27
N PRO A 416 -9.31 -29.88 -25.01
CA PRO A 416 -8.17 -28.99 -24.76
C PRO A 416 -7.95 -27.92 -25.83
N SER A 417 -8.06 -28.29 -27.12
CA SER A 417 -7.82 -27.37 -28.23
C SER A 417 -8.90 -26.30 -28.35
N ARG A 418 -10.14 -26.60 -27.97
CA ARG A 418 -11.20 -25.58 -27.85
C ARG A 418 -10.92 -24.64 -26.67
N GLU A 419 -10.56 -25.14 -25.50
CA GLU A 419 -10.28 -24.29 -24.34
C GLU A 419 -9.10 -23.34 -24.57
N PHE A 420 -8.04 -23.76 -25.25
CA PHE A 420 -6.97 -22.84 -25.63
C PHE A 420 -7.42 -21.75 -26.60
N ARG A 421 -8.31 -22.07 -27.55
CA ARG A 421 -8.88 -21.06 -28.46
C ARG A 421 -9.78 -20.07 -27.72
N GLU A 422 -10.53 -20.54 -26.73
CA GLU A 422 -11.32 -19.67 -25.86
C GLU A 422 -10.40 -18.74 -25.04
N ALA A 423 -9.34 -19.28 -24.46
CA ALA A 423 -8.33 -18.48 -23.75
C ALA A 423 -7.74 -17.37 -24.65
N ILE A 424 -7.42 -17.69 -25.91
CA ILE A 424 -6.92 -16.70 -26.89
C ILE A 424 -7.98 -15.63 -27.15
N GLY A 425 -9.23 -16.01 -27.43
CA GLY A 425 -10.31 -15.05 -27.69
C GLY A 425 -10.62 -14.15 -26.50
N VAL A 426 -10.57 -14.67 -25.27
CA VAL A 426 -10.74 -13.90 -24.04
C VAL A 426 -9.54 -12.97 -23.80
N ALA A 427 -8.32 -13.41 -24.09
CA ALA A 427 -7.13 -12.56 -24.01
C ALA A 427 -7.13 -11.45 -25.08
N ASP A 428 -7.67 -11.72 -26.28
CA ASP A 428 -7.87 -10.70 -27.31
C ASP A 428 -8.80 -9.60 -26.83
N ARG A 429 -9.87 -9.93 -26.09
CA ARG A 429 -10.72 -8.91 -25.45
C ARG A 429 -9.97 -8.04 -24.46
N ALA A 430 -9.03 -8.61 -23.70
CA ALA A 430 -8.17 -7.83 -22.81
C ALA A 430 -7.25 -6.89 -23.59
N LEU A 431 -6.67 -7.35 -24.70
CA LEU A 431 -5.78 -6.57 -25.56
C LEU A 431 -6.53 -5.50 -26.38
N ASP A 432 -7.79 -5.72 -26.75
CA ASP A 432 -8.66 -4.69 -27.35
C ASP A 432 -8.88 -3.51 -26.40
N LEU A 433 -8.95 -3.79 -25.09
CA LEU A 433 -9.13 -2.77 -24.04
C LEU A 433 -7.81 -2.08 -23.67
N GLU A 434 -6.73 -2.86 -23.55
CA GLU A 434 -5.40 -2.37 -23.20
C GLU A 434 -4.33 -3.08 -24.07
N PRO A 435 -3.97 -2.50 -25.23
CA PRO A 435 -3.02 -3.12 -26.15
C PRO A 435 -1.61 -3.29 -25.59
N SER A 436 -1.26 -2.60 -24.50
CA SER A 436 0.02 -2.71 -23.78
C SER A 436 -0.07 -3.61 -22.54
N SER A 437 -1.15 -4.36 -22.36
CA SER A 437 -1.31 -5.22 -21.18
C SER A 437 -0.35 -6.42 -21.24
N SER A 438 0.77 -6.32 -20.50
CA SER A 438 1.78 -7.38 -20.40
C SER A 438 1.14 -8.73 -20.02
N LEU A 439 0.31 -8.76 -18.98
CA LEU A 439 -0.34 -9.98 -18.53
C LEU A 439 -1.19 -10.64 -19.63
N ALA A 440 -1.96 -9.85 -20.39
CA ALA A 440 -2.80 -10.36 -21.47
C ALA A 440 -1.95 -10.93 -22.63
N MET A 441 -0.88 -10.23 -23.02
CA MET A 441 0.08 -10.73 -24.01
C MET A 441 0.72 -12.04 -23.56
N ALA A 442 1.17 -12.11 -22.31
CA ALA A 442 1.78 -13.28 -21.74
C ALA A 442 0.84 -14.50 -21.76
N ILE A 443 -0.42 -14.30 -21.34
CA ILE A 443 -1.43 -15.37 -21.30
C ILE A 443 -1.81 -15.83 -22.71
N LYS A 444 -2.00 -14.90 -23.66
CA LYS A 444 -2.25 -15.23 -25.07
C LYS A 444 -1.09 -16.01 -25.67
N GLY A 445 0.13 -15.52 -25.46
CA GLY A 445 1.37 -16.19 -25.90
C GLY A 445 1.48 -17.60 -25.33
N HIS A 446 1.18 -17.78 -24.04
CA HIS A 446 1.18 -19.09 -23.39
C HIS A 446 0.12 -20.05 -23.95
N ALA A 447 -1.11 -19.57 -24.22
CA ALA A 447 -2.15 -20.38 -24.86
C ALA A 447 -1.75 -20.82 -26.27
N LEU A 448 -1.19 -19.91 -27.08
CA LEU A 448 -0.66 -20.22 -28.42
C LEU A 448 0.49 -21.23 -28.36
N CYS A 449 1.39 -21.12 -27.38
CA CYS A 449 2.49 -22.04 -27.14
C CYS A 449 1.99 -23.48 -26.92
N HIS A 450 0.93 -23.66 -26.13
CA HIS A 450 0.35 -24.98 -25.87
C HIS A 450 -0.49 -25.53 -27.03
N LEU A 451 -1.23 -24.66 -27.72
CA LEU A 451 -1.99 -25.05 -28.91
C LEU A 451 -1.07 -25.49 -30.05
N GLY A 452 0.11 -24.87 -30.18
CA GLY A 452 1.14 -25.21 -31.16
C GLY A 452 0.80 -24.83 -32.61
N ALA A 453 -0.29 -24.07 -32.82
CA ALA A 453 -0.73 -23.66 -34.16
C ALA A 453 0.07 -22.47 -34.71
N ASP A 454 0.50 -21.54 -33.85
CA ASP A 454 1.29 -20.35 -34.21
C ASP A 454 2.33 -20.05 -33.13
N VAL A 455 3.43 -20.78 -33.19
CA VAL A 455 4.52 -20.73 -32.19
C VAL A 455 5.36 -19.45 -32.36
N ASP A 456 5.40 -18.87 -33.56
CA ASP A 456 6.13 -17.63 -33.84
C ASP A 456 5.43 -16.42 -33.22
N LEU A 457 4.11 -16.31 -33.41
CA LEU A 457 3.31 -15.26 -32.74
C LEU A 457 3.36 -15.42 -31.22
N SER A 458 3.32 -16.67 -30.73
CA SER A 458 3.48 -16.97 -29.31
C SER A 458 4.77 -16.35 -28.75
N ARG A 459 5.91 -16.58 -29.42
CA ARG A 459 7.20 -16.01 -29.01
C ARG A 459 7.19 -14.49 -29.03
N GLN A 460 6.68 -13.90 -30.11
CA GLN A 460 6.65 -12.45 -30.30
C GLN A 460 5.90 -11.77 -29.15
N LEU A 461 4.72 -12.29 -28.79
CA LEU A 461 3.92 -11.76 -27.68
C LEU A 461 4.62 -11.91 -26.32
N LEU A 462 5.27 -13.06 -26.07
CA LEU A 462 5.97 -13.30 -24.81
C LEU A 462 7.20 -12.40 -24.63
N VAL A 463 7.98 -12.20 -25.69
CA VAL A 463 9.12 -11.27 -25.68
C VAL A 463 8.65 -9.83 -25.54
N GLN A 464 7.63 -9.41 -26.29
CA GLN A 464 7.07 -8.07 -26.18
C GLN A 464 6.52 -7.80 -24.77
N SER A 465 5.91 -8.80 -24.14
CA SER A 465 5.42 -8.71 -22.77
C SER A 465 6.54 -8.41 -21.76
N THR A 466 7.69 -9.09 -21.87
CA THR A 466 8.83 -8.85 -20.96
C THR A 466 9.53 -7.51 -21.25
N GLU A 467 9.47 -7.00 -22.48
CA GLU A 467 9.98 -5.67 -22.83
C GLU A 467 9.06 -4.55 -22.30
N ILE A 468 7.74 -4.71 -22.39
CA ILE A 468 6.76 -3.73 -21.90
C ILE A 468 6.79 -3.66 -20.36
N ASN A 469 6.81 -4.80 -19.69
CA ASN A 469 6.91 -4.86 -18.24
C ASN A 469 7.98 -5.88 -17.80
N PRO A 470 9.23 -5.42 -17.63
CA PRO A 470 10.31 -6.28 -17.15
C PRO A 470 10.09 -6.85 -15.74
N ASN A 471 9.15 -6.29 -14.97
CA ASN A 471 8.79 -6.78 -13.63
C ASN A 471 7.59 -7.73 -13.64
N ASP A 472 7.03 -8.09 -14.80
CA ASP A 472 5.96 -9.09 -14.91
C ASP A 472 6.54 -10.51 -14.81
N ALA A 473 6.40 -11.12 -13.63
CA ALA A 473 6.92 -12.45 -13.37
C ALA A 473 6.24 -13.52 -14.23
N MET A 474 4.96 -13.35 -14.58
CA MET A 474 4.22 -14.30 -15.41
C MET A 474 4.69 -14.25 -16.86
N ALA A 475 5.06 -13.08 -17.37
CA ALA A 475 5.65 -12.92 -18.71
C ALA A 475 6.95 -13.72 -18.85
N TRP A 476 7.89 -13.53 -17.92
CA TRP A 476 9.14 -14.29 -17.87
C TRP A 476 8.90 -15.80 -17.69
N LEU A 477 7.95 -16.17 -16.85
CA LEU A 477 7.60 -17.57 -16.62
C LEU A 477 7.10 -18.22 -17.90
N TYR A 478 6.20 -17.58 -18.65
CA TYR A 478 5.65 -18.16 -19.86
C TYR A 478 6.62 -18.12 -21.05
N LEU A 479 7.54 -17.15 -21.08
CA LEU A 479 8.67 -17.17 -22.02
C LEU A 479 9.55 -18.40 -21.78
N SER A 480 9.86 -18.73 -20.51
CA SER A 480 10.61 -19.95 -20.17
C SER A 480 9.94 -21.24 -20.65
N VAL A 481 8.60 -21.29 -20.62
CA VAL A 481 7.83 -22.43 -21.13
C VAL A 481 7.98 -22.52 -22.65
N TRP A 482 7.89 -21.40 -23.36
CA TRP A 482 8.11 -21.36 -24.80
C TRP A 482 9.52 -21.82 -25.16
N SER A 483 10.55 -21.30 -24.48
CA SER A 483 11.96 -21.69 -24.68
C SER A 483 12.19 -23.18 -24.40
N THR A 484 11.49 -23.74 -23.40
CA THR A 484 11.53 -25.16 -23.06
C THR A 484 10.87 -26.06 -24.12
N LEU A 485 9.73 -25.64 -24.68
CA LEU A 485 8.93 -26.49 -25.56
C LEU A 485 9.31 -26.36 -27.04
N TRP A 486 9.70 -25.17 -27.47
CA TRP A 486 9.89 -24.82 -28.89
C TRP A 486 11.20 -24.08 -29.18
N GLY A 487 11.80 -23.43 -28.18
CA GLY A 487 13.02 -22.63 -28.34
C GLY A 487 14.31 -23.36 -27.97
N VAL A 488 15.30 -22.58 -27.52
CA VAL A 488 16.59 -23.07 -27.02
C VAL A 488 16.47 -23.32 -25.51
N PRO A 489 16.62 -24.56 -25.03
CA PRO A 489 16.42 -24.88 -23.61
C PRO A 489 17.33 -24.10 -22.65
N ASP A 490 18.54 -23.71 -23.06
CA ASP A 490 19.47 -23.01 -22.16
C ASP A 490 18.97 -21.63 -21.71
N ASP A 491 18.23 -20.92 -22.57
CA ASP A 491 17.64 -19.62 -22.23
C ASP A 491 16.54 -19.75 -21.16
N SER A 492 15.81 -20.88 -21.18
CA SER A 492 14.64 -21.11 -20.31
C SER A 492 14.95 -21.02 -18.81
N VAL A 493 16.15 -21.44 -18.40
CA VAL A 493 16.56 -21.43 -17.00
C VAL A 493 16.67 -20.00 -16.47
N ALA A 494 17.34 -19.11 -17.21
CA ALA A 494 17.52 -17.72 -16.81
C ALA A 494 16.19 -16.96 -16.76
N GLU A 495 15.29 -17.25 -17.72
CA GLU A 495 13.93 -16.70 -17.78
C GLU A 495 13.11 -17.13 -16.55
N ALA A 496 13.10 -18.43 -16.22
CA ALA A 496 12.37 -18.95 -15.07
C ALA A 496 12.96 -18.50 -13.71
N GLU A 497 14.29 -18.37 -13.59
CA GLU A 497 14.95 -17.81 -12.40
C GLU A 497 14.60 -16.33 -12.21
N THR A 498 14.45 -15.57 -13.29
CA THR A 498 13.98 -14.18 -13.25
C THR A 498 12.55 -14.09 -12.76
N ALA A 499 11.66 -14.94 -13.28
CA ALA A 499 10.28 -15.03 -12.80
C ALA A 499 10.20 -15.30 -11.28
N LEU A 500 10.97 -16.27 -10.77
CA LEU A 500 11.02 -16.58 -9.34
C LEU A 500 11.52 -15.42 -8.48
N ARG A 501 12.52 -14.68 -8.97
CA ARG A 501 13.09 -13.53 -8.26
C ARG A 501 12.12 -12.35 -8.18
N LEU A 502 11.27 -12.17 -9.20
CA LEU A 502 10.27 -11.10 -9.26
C LEU A 502 9.02 -11.36 -8.39
N SER A 503 8.82 -12.60 -7.92
CA SER A 503 7.67 -12.95 -7.07
C SER A 503 8.08 -13.77 -5.84
N PRO A 504 8.86 -13.18 -4.92
CA PRO A 504 9.40 -13.91 -3.76
C PRO A 504 8.32 -14.36 -2.77
N LEU A 505 7.20 -13.63 -2.70
CA LEU A 505 6.05 -13.88 -1.81
C LEU A 505 4.86 -14.52 -2.56
N ASP A 506 5.07 -15.11 -3.74
CA ASP A 506 3.99 -15.65 -4.56
C ASP A 506 3.26 -16.82 -3.86
N PRO A 507 1.93 -16.76 -3.68
CA PRO A 507 1.15 -17.84 -3.09
C PRO A 507 1.22 -19.16 -3.88
N GLN A 508 1.51 -19.06 -5.17
CA GLN A 508 1.63 -20.13 -6.14
C GLN A 508 3.10 -20.42 -6.47
N LYS A 509 4.05 -20.11 -5.58
CA LYS A 509 5.49 -20.41 -5.75
C LYS A 509 5.78 -21.84 -6.21
N TYR A 510 4.97 -22.82 -5.80
CA TYR A 510 5.08 -24.21 -6.26
C TYR A 510 4.99 -24.34 -7.80
N TYR A 511 4.19 -23.50 -8.45
CA TYR A 511 3.99 -23.46 -9.90
C TYR A 511 5.24 -22.91 -10.59
N PHE A 512 5.84 -21.85 -10.07
CA PHE A 512 7.10 -21.30 -10.55
C PHE A 512 8.26 -22.29 -10.40
N GLU A 513 8.38 -22.93 -9.23
CA GLU A 513 9.37 -23.98 -8.98
C GLU A 513 9.19 -25.17 -9.93
N MET A 514 7.94 -25.54 -10.24
CA MET A 514 7.64 -26.58 -11.21
C MET A 514 8.03 -26.20 -12.64
N MET A 515 7.83 -24.95 -13.05
CA MET A 515 8.29 -24.49 -14.37
C MET A 515 9.82 -24.48 -14.48
N LEU A 516 10.52 -23.98 -13.46
CA LEU A 516 11.99 -24.04 -13.44
C LEU A 516 12.50 -25.50 -13.39
N ALA A 517 11.80 -26.41 -12.70
CA ALA A 517 12.15 -27.84 -12.74
C ALA A 517 12.02 -28.43 -14.16
N ASN A 518 11.02 -28.01 -14.95
CA ASN A 518 10.91 -28.39 -16.36
C ASN A 518 12.04 -27.80 -17.22
N CYS A 519 12.49 -26.58 -16.92
CA CYS A 519 13.65 -25.96 -17.60
C CYS A 519 14.94 -26.75 -17.31
N TYR A 520 15.17 -27.15 -16.06
CA TYR A 520 16.29 -28.02 -15.69
C TYR A 520 16.19 -29.41 -16.34
N LEU A 521 14.98 -29.97 -16.43
CA LEU A 521 14.77 -31.22 -17.16
C LEU A 521 15.11 -31.06 -18.66
N ALA A 522 14.72 -29.95 -19.27
CA ALA A 522 14.98 -29.64 -20.68
C ALA A 522 16.48 -29.52 -20.99
N THR A 523 17.23 -28.90 -20.07
CA THR A 523 18.69 -28.71 -20.14
C THR A 523 19.49 -29.90 -19.58
N HIS A 524 18.85 -31.04 -19.31
CA HIS A 524 19.46 -32.25 -18.75
C HIS A 524 20.16 -32.07 -17.38
N ARG A 525 19.80 -31.03 -16.62
CA ARG A 525 20.19 -30.83 -15.22
C ARG A 525 19.28 -31.63 -14.27
N LEU A 526 19.31 -32.96 -14.42
CA LEU A 526 18.32 -33.86 -13.81
C LEU A 526 18.27 -33.79 -12.27
N SER A 527 19.42 -33.69 -11.60
CA SER A 527 19.47 -33.58 -10.13
C SER A 527 18.79 -32.31 -9.61
N ASP A 528 18.95 -31.18 -10.32
CA ASP A 528 18.28 -29.92 -9.97
C ASP A 528 16.78 -30.00 -10.24
N ALA A 529 16.37 -30.61 -11.35
CA ALA A 529 14.96 -30.85 -11.68
C ALA A 529 14.27 -31.68 -10.59
N ILE A 530 14.89 -32.77 -10.12
CA ILE A 530 14.36 -33.62 -9.04
C ILE A 530 14.28 -32.83 -7.73
N ARG A 531 15.36 -32.16 -7.32
CA ARG A 531 15.43 -31.40 -6.07
C ARG A 531 14.35 -30.31 -6.02
N LEU A 532 14.22 -29.53 -7.10
CA LEU A 532 13.27 -28.43 -7.15
C LEU A 532 11.82 -28.93 -7.31
N GLY A 533 11.60 -29.96 -8.12
CA GLY A 533 10.30 -30.61 -8.25
C GLY A 533 9.81 -31.19 -6.91
N GLN A 534 10.69 -31.80 -6.12
CA GLN A 534 10.37 -32.25 -4.76
C GLN A 534 10.05 -31.07 -3.83
N ALA A 535 10.75 -29.95 -3.93
CA ALA A 535 10.45 -28.73 -3.17
C ALA A 535 9.07 -28.14 -3.54
N SER A 536 8.69 -28.19 -4.81
CA SER A 536 7.35 -27.83 -5.30
C SER A 536 6.28 -28.78 -4.75
N MET A 537 6.52 -30.11 -4.77
CA MET A 537 5.61 -31.11 -4.23
C MET A 537 5.39 -31.00 -2.71
N LYS A 538 6.38 -30.51 -1.94
CA LYS A 538 6.17 -30.22 -0.51
C LYS A 538 5.10 -29.14 -0.28
N LYS A 539 4.92 -28.23 -1.25
CA LYS A 539 3.90 -27.16 -1.20
C LYS A 539 2.57 -27.60 -1.81
N ASN A 540 2.60 -28.38 -2.89
CA ASN A 540 1.41 -28.97 -3.51
C ASN A 540 1.66 -30.42 -3.95
N ARG A 541 1.35 -31.36 -3.05
CA ARG A 541 1.66 -32.79 -3.21
C ARG A 541 0.99 -33.42 -4.44
N PHE A 542 -0.21 -32.96 -4.79
CA PHE A 542 -1.03 -33.57 -5.84
C PHE A 542 -0.98 -32.79 -7.16
N HIS A 543 0.04 -31.94 -7.35
CA HIS A 543 0.20 -31.18 -8.57
C HIS A 543 0.76 -32.05 -9.71
N ALA A 544 -0.13 -32.60 -10.54
CA ALA A 544 0.22 -33.55 -11.60
C ALA A 544 1.37 -33.10 -12.54
N PRO A 545 1.45 -31.84 -13.00
CA PRO A 545 2.60 -31.37 -13.78
C PRO A 545 3.95 -31.51 -13.06
N THR A 546 4.02 -31.22 -11.75
CA THR A 546 5.27 -31.41 -10.97
C THR A 546 5.63 -32.89 -10.88
N ILE A 547 4.63 -33.75 -10.62
CA ILE A 547 4.85 -35.21 -10.53
C ILE A 547 5.41 -35.74 -11.85
N ARG A 548 4.88 -35.28 -12.99
CA ARG A 548 5.39 -35.64 -14.32
C ARG A 548 6.84 -35.20 -14.50
N ALA A 549 7.20 -33.96 -14.16
CA ALA A 549 8.56 -33.47 -14.30
C ALA A 549 9.56 -34.29 -13.46
N VAL A 550 9.22 -34.59 -12.20
CA VAL A 550 10.05 -35.42 -11.31
C VAL A 550 10.17 -36.85 -11.84
N LEU A 551 9.05 -37.45 -12.28
CA LEU A 551 9.02 -38.79 -12.87
C LEU A 551 9.97 -38.91 -14.06
N ILE A 552 9.91 -37.95 -15.00
CA ILE A 552 10.74 -37.98 -16.20
C ILE A 552 12.21 -37.79 -15.82
N ALA A 553 12.51 -36.85 -14.92
CA ALA A 553 13.87 -36.62 -14.45
C ALA A 553 14.48 -37.85 -13.77
N GLN A 554 13.72 -38.53 -12.90
CA GLN A 554 14.15 -39.78 -12.24
C GLN A 554 14.34 -40.92 -13.22
N PHE A 555 13.42 -41.07 -14.18
CA PHE A 555 13.52 -42.10 -15.21
C PHE A 555 14.79 -41.91 -16.06
N GLU A 556 15.04 -40.69 -16.52
CA GLU A 556 16.22 -40.38 -17.35
C GLU A 556 17.54 -40.38 -16.57
N SER A 557 17.52 -40.14 -15.25
CA SER A 557 18.70 -40.26 -14.40
C SER A 557 19.02 -41.70 -14.01
N GLY A 558 18.17 -42.66 -14.38
CA GLY A 558 18.29 -44.07 -14.01
C GLY A 558 17.77 -44.43 -12.62
N ASP A 559 17.13 -43.49 -11.90
CA ASP A 559 16.46 -43.76 -10.62
C ASP A 559 15.08 -44.41 -10.87
N LEU A 560 15.10 -45.66 -11.31
CA LEU A 560 13.88 -46.39 -11.68
C LEU A 560 12.95 -46.63 -10.49
N THR A 561 13.50 -46.76 -9.27
CA THR A 561 12.71 -46.91 -8.04
C THR A 561 11.94 -45.63 -7.74
N GLY A 562 12.62 -44.48 -7.77
CA GLY A 562 11.98 -43.18 -7.61
C GLY A 562 10.95 -42.91 -8.71
N ALA A 563 11.30 -43.18 -9.97
CA ALA A 563 10.40 -43.01 -11.11
C ALA A 563 9.12 -43.83 -10.96
N ARG A 564 9.21 -45.08 -10.49
CA ARG A 564 8.04 -45.92 -10.19
C ARG A 564 7.16 -45.31 -9.09
N GLY A 565 7.76 -44.81 -8.01
CA GLY A 565 7.01 -44.14 -6.94
C GLY A 565 6.27 -42.89 -7.43
N SER A 566 6.92 -42.07 -8.25
CA SER A 566 6.28 -40.90 -8.88
C SER A 566 5.19 -41.31 -9.87
N PHE A 567 5.36 -42.42 -10.60
CA PHE A 567 4.35 -42.96 -11.51
C PHE A 567 3.09 -43.43 -10.79
N ASP A 568 3.26 -44.17 -9.69
CA ASP A 568 2.12 -44.63 -8.89
C ASP A 568 1.34 -43.46 -8.31
N MET A 569 2.05 -42.41 -7.87
CA MET A 569 1.41 -41.19 -7.40
C MET A 569 0.69 -40.43 -8.54
N LEU A 570 1.27 -40.37 -9.74
CA LEU A 570 0.60 -39.78 -10.91
C LEU A 570 -0.69 -40.55 -11.26
N ARG A 571 -0.67 -41.88 -11.20
CA ARG A 571 -1.85 -42.73 -11.43
C ARG A 571 -2.93 -42.55 -10.36
N GLN A 572 -2.56 -42.24 -9.11
CA GLN A 572 -3.52 -41.90 -8.06
C GLN A 572 -4.20 -40.54 -8.32
N VAL A 573 -3.43 -39.55 -8.78
CA VAL A 573 -3.95 -38.19 -9.06
C VAL A 573 -4.74 -38.16 -10.37
N GLN A 574 -4.33 -38.93 -11.39
CA GLN A 574 -4.97 -39.01 -12.70
C GLN A 574 -5.20 -40.49 -13.11
N PRO A 575 -6.22 -41.17 -12.53
CA PRO A 575 -6.47 -42.59 -12.78
C PRO A 575 -6.85 -42.88 -14.24
N ASP A 576 -7.47 -41.91 -14.91
CA ASP A 576 -7.90 -42.02 -16.32
C ASP A 576 -6.83 -41.51 -17.30
N LEU A 577 -5.59 -41.28 -16.85
CA LEU A 577 -4.51 -40.86 -17.73
C LEU A 577 -4.05 -42.03 -18.62
N THR A 578 -4.06 -41.79 -19.93
CA THR A 578 -3.51 -42.68 -20.96
C THR A 578 -2.58 -41.89 -21.89
N ILE A 579 -1.76 -42.57 -22.68
CA ILE A 579 -0.82 -41.92 -23.61
C ILE A 579 -1.60 -41.11 -24.66
N ALA A 580 -2.70 -41.65 -25.20
CA ALA A 580 -3.58 -40.93 -26.12
C ALA A 580 -4.15 -39.67 -25.47
N LYS A 581 -4.67 -39.78 -24.24
CA LYS A 581 -5.20 -38.62 -23.50
C LYS A 581 -4.13 -37.57 -23.25
N TYR A 582 -2.93 -37.98 -22.81
CA TYR A 582 -1.82 -37.05 -22.63
C TYR A 582 -1.47 -36.33 -23.93
N ARG A 583 -1.32 -37.05 -25.06
CA ARG A 583 -1.04 -36.46 -26.38
C ARG A 583 -2.10 -35.46 -26.83
N SER A 584 -3.38 -35.70 -26.50
CA SER A 584 -4.47 -34.77 -26.86
C SER A 584 -4.44 -33.42 -26.13
N THR A 585 -3.70 -33.28 -25.03
CA THR A 585 -3.67 -32.06 -24.21
C THR A 585 -2.84 -30.89 -24.78
N GLY A 586 -2.17 -31.05 -25.93
CA GLY A 586 -1.34 -30.01 -26.53
C GLY A 586 -0.41 -30.53 -27.64
N GLY A 587 0.29 -29.60 -28.30
CA GLY A 587 1.17 -29.90 -29.45
C GLY A 587 2.30 -30.91 -29.21
N ASP A 588 2.87 -31.48 -30.27
CA ASP A 588 3.86 -32.58 -30.23
C ASP A 588 5.31 -32.08 -29.99
N SER A 589 5.56 -31.42 -28.85
CA SER A 589 6.87 -30.87 -28.50
C SER A 589 7.91 -31.96 -28.09
N PRO A 590 9.23 -31.69 -28.19
CA PRO A 590 10.28 -32.61 -27.76
C PRO A 590 10.13 -33.07 -26.30
N MET A 591 9.76 -32.15 -25.40
CA MET A 591 9.51 -32.48 -23.99
C MET A 591 8.34 -33.45 -23.82
N ARG A 592 7.27 -33.30 -24.60
CA ARG A 592 6.12 -34.22 -24.55
C ARG A 592 6.48 -35.60 -25.07
N LYS A 593 7.38 -35.71 -26.06
CA LYS A 593 7.92 -37.00 -26.53
C LYS A 593 8.70 -37.73 -25.44
N ARG A 594 9.53 -37.01 -24.67
CA ARG A 594 10.25 -37.56 -23.51
C ARG A 594 9.28 -38.09 -22.45
N ALA A 595 8.23 -37.32 -22.13
CA ALA A 595 7.18 -37.77 -21.21
C ALA A 595 6.49 -39.05 -21.68
N VAL A 596 6.11 -39.12 -22.97
CA VAL A 596 5.48 -40.33 -23.54
C VAL A 596 6.42 -41.53 -23.47
N HIS A 597 7.71 -41.36 -23.76
CA HIS A 597 8.69 -42.44 -23.65
C HIS A 597 8.78 -42.98 -22.22
N ALA A 598 8.88 -42.12 -21.21
CA ALA A 598 8.89 -42.53 -19.80
C ALA A 598 7.57 -43.24 -19.40
N PHE A 599 6.42 -42.73 -19.86
CA PHE A 599 5.12 -43.36 -19.61
C PHE A 599 5.00 -44.74 -20.23
N SER A 600 5.40 -44.92 -21.50
CA SER A 600 5.41 -46.22 -22.17
C SER A 600 6.31 -47.21 -21.45
N ALA A 601 7.54 -46.79 -21.08
CA ALA A 601 8.48 -47.65 -20.37
C ALA A 601 7.99 -48.07 -18.97
N LEU A 602 7.19 -47.24 -18.31
CA LEU A 602 6.60 -47.53 -17.00
C LEU A 602 5.24 -48.25 -17.09
N GLY A 603 4.69 -48.47 -18.29
CA GLY A 603 3.47 -49.23 -18.51
C GLY A 603 2.17 -48.41 -18.43
N MET A 604 2.20 -47.13 -18.79
CA MET A 604 0.98 -46.34 -18.98
C MET A 604 0.14 -46.92 -20.14
N PRO A 605 -1.19 -47.07 -19.99
CA PRO A 605 -2.04 -47.54 -21.09
C PRO A 605 -2.00 -46.61 -22.31
N ASP A 606 -2.08 -47.18 -23.51
CA ASP A 606 -2.10 -46.40 -24.75
C ASP A 606 -3.43 -45.63 -24.94
N SER A 607 -4.57 -46.29 -24.67
CA SER A 607 -5.93 -45.77 -24.88
C SER A 607 -6.79 -45.83 -23.64
#